data_AF-A0A2T0UEA9-F1
#
_entry.id   AF-A0A2T0UEA9-F1
#
_cell.length_a   1.000
_cell.length_b   1.000
_cell.length_c   1.000
_cell.angle_alpha   90.00
_cell.angle_beta   90.00
_cell.angle_gamma   90.00
#
_symmetry.space_group_name_H-M   'P 1'
#
loop_
_entity.id
_entity.type
_entity.pdbx_description
1 polymer ?
#
loop_
_entity_poly.entity_id
_entity_poly.type
_entity_poly.pdbx_seq_one_letter_code
_entity_poly.pdbx_strand_id
1 'polypeptide(L)'
;MLSDGEIAAGFRPVFGLMEEFQRLGEVLDRLVDATDPAEVEEREAVGERFAELSEEICRATGEALKGIGLWHGAAMIDAGLAIPHEVWEGLVEQYPPYPPAVPDLELRPRRSWRAK
;
A
#
# COMPACT_ATOMS: atom_id res chain seq x y z
N MET A 1 -24.26 11.45 -6.20
CA MET A 1 -22.99 11.66 -5.47
C MET A 1 -22.98 10.63 -4.37
N LEU A 2 -21.93 9.83 -4.26
CA LEU A 2 -21.81 8.85 -3.17
C LEU A 2 -21.61 9.59 -1.85
N SER A 3 -22.20 9.07 -0.79
CA SER A 3 -21.93 9.48 0.58
C SER A 3 -20.62 8.89 1.09
N ASP A 4 -20.03 9.53 2.10
CA ASP A 4 -18.85 9.01 2.79
C ASP A 4 -19.08 7.59 3.34
N GLY A 5 -20.32 7.29 3.75
CA GLY A 5 -20.71 5.95 4.21
C GLY A 5 -20.68 4.89 3.12
N GLU A 6 -21.11 5.23 1.89
CA GLU A 6 -21.02 4.33 0.73
C GLU A 6 -19.58 4.11 0.29
N ILE A 7 -18.76 5.17 0.34
CA ILE A 7 -17.31 5.07 0.07
C ILE A 7 -16.65 4.16 1.10
N ALA A 8 -16.88 4.39 2.39
CA ALA A 8 -16.32 3.59 3.47
C ALA A 8 -16.79 2.12 3.40
N ALA A 9 -18.04 1.87 3.02
CA ALA A 9 -18.55 0.51 2.83
C ALA A 9 -17.83 -0.22 1.70
N GLY A 10 -17.55 0.47 0.58
CA GLY A 10 -16.79 -0.08 -0.55
C GLY A 10 -15.36 -0.49 -0.18
N PHE A 11 -14.72 0.26 0.72
CA PHE A 11 -13.34 0.00 1.16
C PHE A 11 -13.22 -0.93 2.38
N ARG A 12 -14.33 -1.33 3.02
CA ARG A 12 -14.28 -2.20 4.20
C ARG A 12 -13.47 -3.50 3.99
N PRO A 13 -13.54 -4.21 2.85
CA PRO A 13 -12.70 -5.38 2.60
C PRO A 13 -11.20 -5.05 2.58
N VAL A 14 -10.83 -3.88 2.04
CA VAL A 14 -9.43 -3.41 1.99
C VAL A 14 -8.91 -3.17 3.41
N PHE A 15 -9.71 -2.54 4.28
CA PHE A 15 -9.28 -2.29 5.66
C PHE A 15 -9.01 -3.58 6.45
N GLY A 16 -9.82 -4.62 6.26
CA GLY A 16 -9.55 -5.91 6.90
C GLY A 16 -8.21 -6.53 6.47
N LEU A 17 -7.87 -6.44 5.18
CA LEU A 17 -6.57 -6.90 4.67
C LEU A 17 -5.40 -6.05 5.18
N MET A 18 -5.59 -4.73 5.28
CA MET A 18 -4.58 -3.81 5.83
C MET A 18 -4.30 -4.07 7.32
N GLU A 19 -5.35 -4.35 8.11
CA GLU A 19 -5.22 -4.73 9.52
C GLU A 19 -4.47 -6.06 9.67
N GLU A 20 -4.76 -7.06 8.83
CA GLU A 20 -4.02 -8.31 8.80
C GLU A 20 -2.55 -8.09 8.43
N PHE A 21 -2.29 -7.30 7.39
CA PHE A 21 -0.94 -6.97 6.92
C PHE A 21 -0.12 -6.30 8.02
N GLN A 22 -0.68 -5.31 8.71
CA GLN A 22 0.00 -4.65 9.83
C GLN A 22 0.33 -5.64 10.95
N ARG A 23 -0.65 -6.47 11.35
CA ARG A 23 -0.45 -7.49 12.41
C ARG A 23 0.65 -8.48 12.05
N LEU A 24 0.69 -8.95 10.80
CA LEU A 24 1.74 -9.88 10.36
C LEU A 24 3.11 -9.19 10.28
N GLY A 25 3.17 -7.91 9.88
CA GLY A 25 4.38 -7.11 9.94
C GLY A 25 4.95 -7.03 11.36
N GLU A 26 4.10 -6.76 12.36
CA GLU A 26 4.51 -6.75 13.77
C GLU A 26 5.05 -8.11 14.25
N VAL A 27 4.49 -9.22 13.73
CA VAL A 27 5.00 -10.56 14.01
C VAL A 27 6.37 -10.79 13.36
N LEU A 28 6.55 -10.39 12.11
CA LEU A 28 7.84 -10.49 11.42
C LEU A 28 8.93 -9.67 12.12
N ASP A 29 8.60 -8.44 12.55
CA ASP A 29 9.51 -7.58 13.30
C ASP A 29 9.92 -8.24 14.63
N ARG A 30 8.97 -8.87 15.34
CA ARG A 30 9.26 -9.63 16.58
C ARG A 30 10.17 -10.84 16.32
N LEU A 31 10.01 -11.50 15.18
CA LEU A 31 10.71 -12.75 14.83
C LEU A 31 11.98 -12.54 14.00
N VAL A 32 12.40 -11.29 13.74
CA VAL A 32 13.51 -10.99 12.82
C VAL A 32 14.79 -11.74 13.17
N ASP A 33 15.11 -11.83 14.47
CA ASP A 33 16.30 -12.49 15.01
C ASP A 33 15.99 -13.87 15.62
N ALA A 34 14.85 -14.47 15.28
CA ALA A 34 14.47 -15.79 15.76
C ALA A 34 15.52 -16.84 15.37
N THR A 35 15.93 -17.65 16.35
CA THR A 35 16.87 -18.76 16.18
C THR A 35 16.32 -20.09 16.67
N ASP A 36 15.22 -20.07 17.42
CA ASP A 36 14.48 -21.28 17.76
C ASP A 36 13.79 -21.84 16.49
N PRO A 37 13.93 -23.14 16.19
CA PRO A 37 13.31 -23.74 15.01
C PRO A 37 11.80 -23.48 14.86
N ALA A 38 11.05 -23.44 15.96
CA ALA A 38 9.61 -23.20 15.91
C ALA A 38 9.29 -21.72 15.58
N GLU A 39 10.08 -20.80 16.10
CA GLU A 39 9.95 -19.37 15.78
C GLU A 39 10.37 -19.06 14.34
N VAL A 40 11.36 -19.79 13.81
CA VAL A 40 11.76 -19.70 12.39
C VAL A 40 10.65 -20.21 11.48
N GLU A 41 10.03 -21.35 11.80
CA GLU A 41 8.88 -21.88 11.05
C GLU A 41 7.69 -20.91 11.08
N GLU A 42 7.39 -20.31 12.24
CA GLU A 42 6.37 -19.26 12.35
C GLU A 42 6.70 -18.06 11.46
N ARG A 43 7.96 -17.58 11.47
CA ARG A 43 8.40 -16.45 10.64
C ARG A 43 8.24 -16.73 9.15
N GLU A 44 8.62 -17.93 8.69
CA GLU A 44 8.49 -18.33 7.30
C GLU A 44 7.02 -18.37 6.86
N ALA A 45 6.16 -19.02 7.65
CA ALA A 45 4.72 -19.09 7.35
C ALA A 45 4.06 -17.70 7.35
N VAL A 46 4.42 -16.83 8.29
CA VAL A 46 3.94 -15.45 8.34
C VAL A 46 4.47 -14.65 7.16
N GLY A 47 5.74 -14.85 6.77
CA GLY A 47 6.36 -14.18 5.64
C GLY A 47 5.69 -14.50 4.31
N GLU A 48 5.34 -15.77 4.09
CA GLU A 48 4.56 -16.20 2.92
C GLU A 48 3.20 -15.50 2.87
N ARG A 49 2.43 -15.53 3.97
CA ARG A 49 1.12 -14.85 4.02
C ARG A 49 1.25 -13.33 3.86
N PHE A 50 2.28 -12.71 4.45
CA PHE A 50 2.53 -11.28 4.34
C PHE A 50 2.84 -10.87 2.89
N ALA A 51 3.60 -11.69 2.15
CA ALA A 51 3.87 -11.47 0.74
C ALA A 51 2.59 -11.54 -0.11
N GLU A 52 1.73 -12.54 0.13
CA GLU A 52 0.44 -12.69 -0.57
C GLU A 52 -0.51 -11.50 -0.34
N LEU A 53 -0.54 -10.99 0.90
CA LEU A 53 -1.45 -9.90 1.28
C LEU A 53 -1.24 -8.62 0.46
N SER A 54 0.00 -8.33 0.05
CA SER A 54 0.29 -7.13 -0.76
C SER A 54 -0.49 -7.13 -2.08
N GLU A 55 -0.55 -8.28 -2.75
CA GLU A 55 -1.29 -8.43 -3.99
C GLU A 55 -2.81 -8.45 -3.75
N GLU A 56 -3.27 -9.12 -2.69
CA GLU A 56 -4.68 -9.13 -2.28
C GLU A 56 -5.21 -7.72 -1.99
N ILE A 57 -4.44 -6.90 -1.26
CA ILE A 57 -4.76 -5.51 -0.95
C ILE A 57 -4.91 -4.71 -2.24
N CYS A 58 -3.96 -4.83 -3.18
CA CYS A 58 -4.02 -4.16 -4.47
C CYS A 58 -5.29 -4.56 -5.24
N ARG A 59 -5.58 -5.86 -5.39
CA ARG A 59 -6.78 -6.35 -6.08
C ARG A 59 -8.06 -5.83 -5.42
N ALA A 60 -8.17 -5.93 -4.09
CA ALA A 60 -9.33 -5.44 -3.34
C ALA A 60 -9.52 -3.93 -3.47
N THR A 61 -8.41 -3.17 -3.49
CA THR A 61 -8.44 -1.72 -3.70
C THR A 61 -8.91 -1.38 -5.11
N GLY A 62 -8.43 -2.10 -6.13
CA GLY A 62 -8.89 -1.97 -7.51
C GLY A 62 -10.41 -2.18 -7.62
N GLU A 63 -10.93 -3.26 -7.04
CA GLU A 63 -12.37 -3.55 -7.03
C GLU A 63 -13.18 -2.53 -6.25
N ALA A 64 -12.68 -2.05 -5.11
CA ALA A 64 -13.33 -0.98 -4.34
C ALA A 64 -13.45 0.32 -5.17
N LEU A 65 -12.37 0.71 -5.86
CA LEU A 65 -12.35 1.89 -6.73
C LEU A 65 -13.32 1.76 -7.91
N LYS A 66 -13.39 0.57 -8.55
CA LYS A 66 -14.39 0.26 -9.58
C LYS A 66 -15.81 0.42 -9.02
N GLY A 67 -16.08 -0.14 -7.85
CA GLY A 67 -17.38 -0.08 -7.17
C GLY A 67 -17.88 1.34 -6.88
N ILE A 68 -16.98 2.29 -6.63
CA ILE A 68 -17.33 3.69 -6.37
C ILE A 68 -17.18 4.61 -7.60
N GLY A 69 -16.86 4.05 -8.76
CA GLY A 69 -16.74 4.79 -10.03
C GLY A 69 -15.42 5.53 -10.23
N LEU A 70 -14.37 5.24 -9.44
CA LEU A 70 -13.02 5.79 -9.59
C LEU A 70 -12.16 4.94 -10.55
N TRP A 71 -12.65 4.78 -11.78
CA TRP A 71 -12.07 3.89 -12.79
C TRP A 71 -10.61 4.18 -13.15
N HIS A 72 -10.20 5.45 -13.15
CA HIS A 72 -8.80 5.81 -13.43
C HIS A 72 -7.84 5.28 -12.37
N GLY A 73 -8.22 5.36 -11.09
CA GLY A 73 -7.41 4.81 -10.00
C GLY A 73 -7.36 3.28 -10.06
N ALA A 74 -8.49 2.64 -10.35
CA ALA A 74 -8.54 1.20 -10.56
C ALA A 74 -7.64 0.73 -11.72
N ALA A 75 -7.66 1.45 -12.85
CA ALA A 75 -6.83 1.15 -14.00
C ALA A 75 -5.32 1.28 -13.71
N MET A 76 -4.92 2.23 -12.85
CA MET A 76 -3.52 2.33 -12.40
C MET A 76 -3.10 1.11 -11.57
N ILE A 77 -3.98 0.61 -10.70
CA ILE A 77 -3.72 -0.59 -9.91
C ILE A 77 -3.65 -1.82 -10.81
N ASP A 78 -4.62 -1.99 -11.73
CA ASP A 78 -4.63 -3.09 -12.69
C ASP A 78 -3.35 -3.07 -13.56
N ALA A 79 -2.89 -1.88 -13.97
CA ALA A 79 -1.64 -1.72 -14.71
C ALA A 79 -0.42 -2.11 -13.86
N GLY A 80 -0.38 -1.72 -12.57
CA GLY A 80 0.68 -2.11 -11.65
C GLY A 80 0.75 -3.62 -11.41
N LEU A 81 -0.41 -4.26 -11.24
CA LEU A 81 -0.52 -5.72 -11.06
C LEU A 81 -0.13 -6.51 -12.33
N ALA A 82 -0.20 -5.89 -13.50
CA ALA A 82 0.22 -6.51 -14.76
C ALA A 82 1.75 -6.45 -14.99
N ILE A 83 2.49 -5.70 -14.16
CA ILE A 83 3.95 -5.62 -14.25
C ILE A 83 4.55 -6.89 -13.62
N PRO A 84 5.40 -7.65 -14.34
CA PRO A 84 6.08 -8.80 -13.76
C PRO A 84 6.94 -8.40 -12.55
N HIS A 85 6.98 -9.25 -11.53
CA HIS A 85 7.70 -8.94 -10.29
C HIS A 85 9.18 -8.62 -10.53
N GLU A 86 9.84 -9.33 -11.45
CA GLU A 86 11.24 -9.06 -11.83
C GLU A 86 11.48 -7.67 -12.43
N VAL A 87 10.45 -7.05 -13.01
CA VAL A 87 10.52 -5.68 -13.54
C VAL A 87 10.29 -4.67 -12.41
N TRP A 88 9.60 -5.09 -11.34
CA TRP A 88 9.23 -4.23 -10.24
C TRP A 88 10.40 -3.81 -9.37
N GLU A 89 11.33 -4.73 -9.10
CA GLU A 89 12.58 -4.41 -8.39
C GLU A 89 13.38 -3.33 -9.14
N GLY A 90 13.53 -3.46 -10.46
CA GLY A 90 14.22 -2.47 -11.28
C GLY A 90 13.49 -1.12 -11.35
N LEU A 91 12.16 -1.11 -11.31
CA LEU A 91 11.36 0.11 -11.29
C LEU A 91 11.42 0.82 -9.92
N VAL A 92 11.49 0.09 -8.81
CA VAL A 92 11.69 0.66 -7.47
C VAL A 92 13.10 1.26 -7.34
N GLU A 93 14.13 0.63 -7.90
CA GLU A 93 15.47 1.21 -7.94
C GLU A 93 15.53 2.49 -8.78
N GLN A 94 14.87 2.48 -9.95
CA GLN A 94 14.88 3.61 -10.87
C GLN A 94 13.99 4.77 -10.38
N TYR A 95 12.88 4.45 -9.73
CA TYR A 95 11.88 5.38 -9.22
C TYR A 95 11.50 4.98 -7.79
N PRO A 96 12.39 5.23 -6.81
CA PRO A 96 12.09 4.90 -5.43
C PRO A 96 10.80 5.62 -4.98
N PRO A 97 9.88 4.93 -4.28
CA PRO A 97 8.64 5.55 -3.82
C PRO A 97 8.97 6.79 -2.99
N TYR A 98 8.50 7.95 -3.45
CA TYR A 98 8.91 9.25 -2.95
C TYR A 98 8.19 9.63 -1.65
N PRO A 99 8.83 10.42 -0.75
CA PRO A 99 10.20 10.95 -0.86
C PRO A 99 11.23 10.23 0.03
N PRO A 100 12.44 9.94 -0.48
CA PRO A 100 13.64 10.07 0.34
C PRO A 100 13.80 11.55 0.69
N ALA A 101 13.72 11.91 1.97
CA ALA A 101 13.93 13.24 2.55
C ALA A 101 13.54 14.43 1.66
N VAL A 102 12.38 15.04 1.94
CA VAL A 102 11.97 16.33 1.37
C VAL A 102 13.19 17.27 1.33
N PRO A 103 13.62 17.80 0.16
CA PRO A 103 14.53 18.93 0.17
C PRO A 103 13.86 19.98 1.04
N ASP A 104 14.58 20.61 1.97
CA ASP A 104 14.06 21.66 2.84
C ASP A 104 13.57 22.83 1.96
N LEU A 105 12.37 22.66 1.40
CA LEU A 105 11.64 23.65 0.65
C LEU A 105 11.16 24.58 1.74
N GLU A 106 11.98 25.58 2.06
CA GLU A 106 11.53 26.78 2.73
C GLU A 106 10.19 27.15 2.08
N LEU A 107 9.09 26.84 2.77
CA LEU A 107 7.75 27.21 2.36
C LEU A 107 7.67 28.73 2.52
N ARG A 108 8.26 29.45 1.57
CA ARG A 108 8.10 30.89 1.49
C ARG A 108 6.62 31.12 1.29
N PRO A 109 5.97 31.92 2.15
CA PRO A 109 4.55 32.17 2.02
C PRO A 109 4.28 32.70 0.61
N ARG A 110 3.48 31.96 -0.16
CA ARG A 110 2.91 32.47 -1.41
C ARG A 110 2.22 33.78 -1.06
N ARG A 111 2.78 34.92 -1.50
CA ARG A 111 2.08 36.20 -1.46
C ARG A 111 0.75 36.02 -2.19
N SER A 112 -0.33 36.18 -1.43
CA SER A 112 -1.71 36.07 -1.88
C SER A 112 -1.95 36.89 -3.13
N TRP A 113 -2.50 36.28 -4.18
CA TRP A 113 -3.02 36.96 -5.37
C TRP A 113 -4.33 37.72 -5.09
N ARG A 114 -4.37 38.56 -4.06
CA ARG A 114 -5.45 39.54 -3.82
C ARG A 114 -4.93 40.80 -3.13
N ALA A 115 -4.70 41.84 -3.93
CA ALA A 115 -4.73 43.29 -3.68
C ALA A 115 -3.91 43.92 -4.83
N LYS A 116 -4.45 44.68 -5.78
CA LYS A 116 -5.61 45.57 -5.86
C LYS A 116 -6.25 45.46 -7.23
#